data_AF-A0A7J2MPU9-F1
#
_entry.id   AF-A0A7J2MPU9-F1
#
_cell.length_a   1.000
_cell.length_b   1.000
_cell.length_c   1.000
_cell.angle_alpha   90.00
_cell.angle_beta   90.00
_cell.angle_gamma   90.00
#
_symmetry.space_group_name_H-M   'P 1'
#
loop_
_entity.id
_entity.type
_entity.pdbx_description
1 polymer ?
#
loop_
_entity_poly.entity_id
_entity_poly.type
_entity_poly.pdbx_seq_one_letter_code
_entity_poly.pdbx_strand_id
1 'polypeptide(L)'
;MNEEEWIPKTDLGRMVKAGEITDIEEIISKGISIREPEIVDTLLPELSNRENQEIIDINLVQRMTDSGRRVKFNVICAIGNKNGLVGLGQSKANEVGTAIRKSLNNAKLNIIRVKRGCGSWECGCGTPHSIPFKVTGRSSSVTVTLFPAPRGLGLAIGDVGKKIIKLAGIT
;
A
#
# COMPACT_ATOMS: atom_id res chain seq x y z
N MET A 1 -28.25 6.29 -8.74
CA MET A 1 -27.50 7.52 -8.40
C MET A 1 -26.21 7.43 -9.18
N ASN A 2 -26.04 8.32 -10.16
CA ASN A 2 -25.01 8.23 -11.19
C ASN A 2 -23.63 7.96 -10.57
N GLU A 3 -23.04 6.80 -10.88
CA GLU A 3 -21.59 6.66 -10.77
C GLU A 3 -21.00 7.71 -11.71
N GLU A 4 -20.34 8.72 -11.16
CA GLU A 4 -19.62 9.70 -11.96
C GLU A 4 -18.64 8.93 -12.84
N GLU A 5 -18.89 8.95 -14.14
CA GLU A 5 -18.07 8.24 -15.11
C GLU A 5 -16.65 8.80 -15.05
N TRP A 6 -15.65 7.95 -14.80
CA TRP A 6 -14.26 8.40 -14.72
C TRP A 6 -13.81 8.99 -16.06
N ILE A 7 -13.49 10.30 -16.05
CA ILE A 7 -12.91 11.02 -17.18
C ILE A 7 -11.40 11.13 -16.92
N PRO A 8 -10.56 10.32 -17.61
CA PRO A 8 -9.13 10.31 -17.38
C PRO A 8 -8.48 11.64 -17.79
N LYS A 9 -7.65 12.17 -16.90
CA LYS A 9 -6.89 13.41 -17.14
C LYS A 9 -5.48 13.11 -17.62
N THR A 10 -4.93 11.95 -17.28
CA THR A 10 -3.59 11.53 -17.70
C THR A 10 -3.62 10.65 -18.95
N ASP A 11 -2.52 10.65 -19.70
CA ASP A 11 -2.38 9.77 -20.87
C ASP A 11 -2.42 8.29 -20.45
N LEU A 12 -1.83 7.96 -19.29
CA LEU A 12 -1.94 6.63 -18.68
C LEU A 12 -3.40 6.27 -18.38
N GLY A 13 -4.17 7.20 -17.81
CA GLY A 13 -5.59 7.00 -17.56
C GLY A 13 -6.39 6.76 -18.84
N ARG A 14 -6.05 7.43 -19.95
CA ARG A 14 -6.68 7.18 -21.26
C ARG A 14 -6.33 5.81 -21.80
N MET A 15 -5.06 5.39 -21.73
CA MET A 15 -4.60 4.07 -22.16
C MET A 15 -5.28 2.94 -21.38
N VAL A 16 -5.40 3.11 -20.06
CA VAL A 16 -6.09 2.15 -19.18
C VAL A 16 -7.59 2.12 -19.47
N LYS A 17 -8.25 3.28 -19.64
CA LYS A 17 -9.68 3.33 -20.02
C LYS A 17 -9.93 2.74 -21.42
N ALA A 18 -8.98 2.88 -22.34
CA ALA A 18 -9.03 2.26 -23.66
C ALA A 18 -8.77 0.74 -23.65
N GLY A 19 -8.28 0.19 -22.53
CA GLY A 19 -7.95 -1.23 -22.39
C GLY A 19 -6.62 -1.65 -23.03
N GLU A 20 -5.75 -0.69 -23.38
CA GLU A 20 -4.42 -0.98 -23.94
C GLU A 20 -3.47 -1.56 -22.90
N ILE A 21 -3.64 -1.18 -21.63
CA ILE A 21 -2.86 -1.68 -20.50
C ILE A 21 -3.82 -2.40 -19.55
N THR A 22 -3.67 -3.71 -19.43
CA THR A 22 -4.48 -4.56 -18.54
C THR A 22 -3.79 -4.85 -17.21
N ASP A 23 -2.47 -4.81 -17.19
CA ASP A 23 -1.67 -5.27 -16.06
C ASP A 23 -0.94 -4.11 -15.37
N ILE A 24 -1.12 -4.00 -14.06
CA ILE A 24 -0.39 -3.02 -13.25
C ILE A 24 1.11 -3.26 -13.24
N GLU A 25 1.56 -4.52 -13.44
CA GLU A 25 2.97 -4.87 -13.45
C GLU A 25 3.70 -4.25 -14.64
N GLU A 26 3.01 -4.03 -15.75
CA GLU A 26 3.56 -3.36 -16.92
C GLU A 26 3.83 -1.87 -16.63
N ILE A 27 2.92 -1.22 -15.91
CA ILE A 27 3.05 0.19 -15.48
C ILE A 27 4.26 0.34 -14.57
N ILE A 28 4.40 -0.55 -13.59
CA ILE A 28 5.51 -0.53 -12.62
C ILE A 28 6.84 -0.81 -13.32
N SER A 29 6.87 -1.78 -14.25
CA SER A 29 8.08 -2.14 -15.00
C SER A 29 8.55 -1.02 -15.94
N LYS A 30 7.60 -0.30 -16.56
CA LYS A 30 7.89 0.88 -17.39
C LYS A 30 8.27 2.12 -16.57
N GLY A 31 8.10 2.08 -15.24
CA GLY A 31 8.41 3.18 -14.35
C GLY A 31 7.47 4.39 -14.48
N ILE A 32 6.27 4.18 -15.00
CA ILE A 32 5.30 5.28 -15.19
C ILE A 32 4.65 5.61 -13.84
N SER A 33 4.64 6.89 -13.47
CA SER A 33 4.03 7.32 -12.20
C SER A 33 2.50 7.30 -12.30
N ILE A 34 1.85 6.62 -11.35
CA ILE A 34 0.39 6.63 -11.20
C ILE A 34 0.00 7.95 -10.51
N ARG A 35 -0.90 8.72 -11.14
CA ARG A 35 -1.39 10.02 -10.62
C ARG A 35 -2.89 10.06 -10.37
N GLU A 36 -3.61 9.07 -10.87
CA GLU A 36 -5.06 8.94 -10.72
C GLU A 36 -5.34 7.64 -9.93
N PRO A 37 -6.01 7.71 -8.76
CA PRO A 37 -6.32 6.51 -7.98
C PRO A 37 -7.28 5.56 -8.73
N GLU A 38 -8.08 6.08 -9.66
CA GLU A 38 -9.06 5.33 -10.44
C GLU A 38 -8.39 4.31 -11.39
N ILE A 39 -7.14 4.56 -11.81
CA ILE A 39 -6.33 3.59 -12.57
C ILE A 39 -6.16 2.29 -11.78
N VAL A 40 -5.94 2.40 -10.48
CA VAL A 40 -5.75 1.23 -9.61
C VAL A 40 -7.08 0.50 -9.40
N ASP A 41 -8.17 1.24 -9.29
CA ASP A 41 -9.50 0.67 -9.08
C ASP A 41 -10.00 -0.13 -10.28
N THR A 42 -9.63 0.30 -11.50
CA THR A 42 -9.95 -0.41 -12.74
C THR A 42 -9.08 -1.64 -12.95
N LEU A 43 -7.78 -1.54 -12.70
CA LEU A 43 -6.84 -2.65 -12.90
C LEU A 43 -6.91 -3.72 -11.81
N LEU A 44 -7.28 -3.34 -10.59
CA LEU A 44 -7.28 -4.21 -9.43
C LEU A 44 -8.53 -3.98 -8.56
N PRO A 45 -9.69 -4.50 -8.98
CA PRO A 45 -10.93 -4.37 -8.21
C PRO A 45 -10.82 -5.02 -6.82
N GLU A 46 -9.95 -6.02 -6.67
CA GLU A 46 -9.71 -6.72 -5.41
C GLU A 46 -9.15 -5.81 -4.29
N LEU A 47 -8.47 -4.71 -4.63
CA LEU A 47 -7.96 -3.74 -3.64
C LEU A 47 -9.09 -2.91 -3.02
N SER A 48 -10.25 -2.85 -3.66
CA SER A 48 -11.43 -2.18 -3.12
C SER A 48 -12.12 -2.98 -2.01
N ASN A 49 -11.80 -4.27 -1.86
CA ASN A 49 -12.31 -5.09 -0.78
C ASN A 49 -11.77 -4.58 0.56
N ARG A 50 -12.66 -4.45 1.56
CA ARG A 50 -12.31 -3.97 2.91
C ARG A 50 -11.22 -4.80 3.59
N GLU A 51 -11.13 -6.09 3.27
CA GLU A 51 -10.13 -7.00 3.85
C GLU A 51 -8.68 -6.67 3.44
N ASN A 52 -8.52 -5.91 2.35
CA ASN A 52 -7.24 -5.55 1.77
C ASN A 52 -6.83 -4.11 2.15
N GLN A 53 -7.67 -3.41 2.91
CA GLN A 53 -7.44 -2.04 3.37
C GLN A 53 -7.30 -2.05 4.90
N GLU A 54 -6.11 -1.75 5.39
CA GLU A 54 -5.87 -1.67 6.83
C GLU A 54 -5.52 -0.25 7.24
N ILE A 55 -6.22 0.23 8.27
CA ILE A 55 -5.86 1.47 8.95
C ILE A 55 -4.80 1.10 9.98
N ILE A 56 -3.62 1.71 9.85
CA ILE A 56 -2.51 1.46 10.76
C ILE A 56 -2.69 2.32 12.01
N ASP A 57 -2.86 3.62 11.81
CA ASP A 57 -2.89 4.58 12.91
C ASP A 57 -3.70 5.83 12.57
N ILE A 58 -4.32 6.41 13.61
CA ILE A 58 -5.11 7.63 13.55
C ILE A 58 -4.59 8.55 14.66
N ASN A 59 -3.89 9.61 14.26
CA ASN A 59 -3.32 10.58 15.17
C ASN A 59 -4.09 11.89 15.13
N LEU A 60 -4.36 12.46 16.30
CA LEU A 60 -4.87 13.82 16.44
C LEU A 60 -3.68 14.78 16.50
N VAL A 61 -3.51 15.59 15.46
CA VAL A 61 -2.46 16.62 15.39
C VAL A 61 -3.06 18.00 15.63
N GLN A 62 -2.42 18.79 16.48
CA GLN A 62 -2.90 20.11 16.89
C GLN A 62 -1.89 21.21 16.55
N ARG A 63 -2.40 22.33 16.05
CA ARG A 63 -1.64 23.58 15.87
C ARG A 63 -2.24 24.63 16.81
N MET A 64 -1.40 25.23 17.65
CA MET A 64 -1.79 26.37 18.49
C MET A 64 -1.90 27.64 17.63
N THR A 65 -2.94 28.43 17.86
CA THR A 65 -3.15 29.76 17.30
C THR A 65 -3.51 30.72 18.43
N ASP A 66 -3.33 32.02 18.21
CA ASP A 66 -3.56 33.04 19.25
C ASP A 66 -4.99 32.99 19.83
N SER A 67 -5.96 32.56 19.01
CA SER A 67 -7.37 32.43 19.40
C SER A 67 -7.81 30.99 19.74
N GLY A 68 -6.90 30.02 19.86
CA GLY A 68 -7.24 28.65 20.27
C GLY A 68 -6.44 27.53 19.60
N ARG A 69 -6.93 26.28 19.70
CA ARG A 69 -6.29 25.09 19.13
C ARG A 69 -7.01 24.65 17.85
N ARG A 70 -6.30 24.60 16.73
CA ARG A 70 -6.79 23.99 15.48
C ARG A 70 -6.36 22.53 15.42
N VAL A 71 -7.35 21.64 15.43
CA VAL A 71 -7.15 20.19 15.39
C VAL A 71 -7.32 19.66 13.97
N LYS A 72 -6.49 18.69 13.59
CA LYS A 72 -6.64 17.87 12.38
C LYS A 72 -6.34 16.42 12.70
N PHE A 73 -6.86 15.51 11.89
CA PHE A 73 -6.56 14.09 11.97
C PHE A 73 -5.53 13.71 10.93
N ASN A 74 -4.48 13.01 11.35
CA ASN A 74 -3.48 12.38 10.50
C ASN A 74 -3.73 10.87 10.49
N VAL A 75 -3.97 10.30 9.32
CA VAL A 75 -4.27 8.88 9.16
C VAL A 75 -3.21 8.24 8.31
N ILE A 76 -2.78 7.04 8.70
CA ILE A 76 -1.87 6.18 7.93
C ILE A 76 -2.65 4.91 7.56
N CYS A 77 -2.68 4.60 6.27
CA CYS A 77 -3.34 3.41 5.73
C CYS A 77 -2.35 2.57 4.92
N ALA A 78 -2.54 1.26 4.96
CA ALA A 78 -1.93 0.30 4.06
C ALA A 78 -3.00 -0.35 3.19
N ILE A 79 -2.65 -0.64 1.95
CA ILE A 79 -3.47 -1.41 1.01
C ILE A 79 -2.59 -2.54 0.46
N GLY A 80 -3.12 -3.74 0.24
CA GLY A 80 -2.40 -4.76 -0.51
C GLY A 80 -3.24 -5.96 -0.91
N ASN A 81 -2.84 -6.65 -1.97
CA ASN A 81 -3.61 -7.76 -2.57
C ASN A 81 -3.15 -9.15 -2.11
N LYS A 82 -2.33 -9.24 -1.03
CA LYS A 82 -1.73 -10.50 -0.53
C LYS A 82 -0.94 -11.28 -1.60
N ASN A 83 -0.65 -10.66 -2.73
CA ASN A 83 0.03 -11.28 -3.87
C ASN A 83 1.29 -10.50 -4.26
N GLY A 84 1.84 -9.73 -3.31
CA GLY A 84 3.06 -8.94 -3.47
C GLY A 84 2.85 -7.55 -4.08
N LEU A 85 1.64 -7.01 -4.08
CA LEU A 85 1.42 -5.56 -4.25
C LEU A 85 0.99 -4.97 -2.92
N VAL A 86 1.66 -3.89 -2.52
CA VAL A 86 1.36 -3.13 -1.30
C VAL A 86 1.44 -1.65 -1.63
N GLY A 87 0.55 -0.85 -1.05
CA GLY A 87 0.62 0.61 -1.06
C GLY A 87 0.52 1.17 0.35
N LEU A 88 1.23 2.26 0.60
CA LEU A 88 1.17 3.00 1.86
C LEU A 88 0.74 4.44 1.59
N GLY A 89 -0.20 4.91 2.40
CA GLY A 89 -0.75 6.25 2.29
C GLY A 89 -0.75 6.94 3.64
N GLN A 90 -0.44 8.23 3.61
CA GLN A 90 -0.64 9.13 4.74
C GLN A 90 -1.41 10.34 4.27
N SER A 91 -2.39 10.78 5.05
CA SER A 91 -3.06 12.05 4.75
C SER A 91 -3.57 12.76 6.01
N LYS A 92 -3.86 14.06 5.85
CA LYS A 92 -4.39 14.91 6.92
C LYS A 92 -5.70 15.57 6.48
N ALA A 93 -6.71 15.55 7.34
CA ALA A 93 -7.97 16.27 7.11
C ALA A 93 -8.58 16.78 8.41
N ASN A 94 -9.63 17.58 8.30
CA ASN A 94 -10.35 18.12 9.47
C ASN A 94 -11.27 17.07 10.11
N GLU A 95 -11.76 16.12 9.32
CA GLU A 95 -12.62 15.03 9.78
C GLU A 95 -11.93 13.69 9.58
N VAL A 96 -12.26 12.71 10.42
CA VAL A 96 -11.68 11.37 10.36
C VAL A 96 -12.04 10.65 9.06
N GLY A 97 -13.32 10.68 8.67
CA GLY A 97 -13.80 9.98 7.46
C GLY A 97 -13.14 10.51 6.19
N THR A 98 -12.98 11.82 6.06
CA THR A 98 -12.31 12.43 4.91
C THR A 98 -10.80 12.15 4.91
N ALA A 99 -10.16 12.10 6.08
CA ALA A 99 -8.75 11.70 6.20
C ALA A 99 -8.54 10.23 5.77
N ILE A 100 -9.43 9.31 6.15
CA ILE A 100 -9.34 7.91 5.74
C ILE A 100 -9.43 7.78 4.21
N ARG A 101 -10.45 8.39 3.58
CA ARG A 101 -10.62 8.34 2.12
C ARG A 101 -9.41 8.92 1.37
N LYS A 102 -8.90 10.07 1.83
CA LYS A 102 -7.69 10.67 1.25
C LYS A 102 -6.45 9.79 1.42
N SER A 103 -6.33 9.14 2.58
CA SER A 103 -5.21 8.23 2.85
C SER A 103 -5.26 6.99 1.96
N LEU A 104 -6.45 6.42 1.75
CA LEU A 104 -6.65 5.30 0.84
C LEU A 104 -6.31 5.68 -0.61
N ASN A 105 -6.77 6.83 -1.08
CA ASN A 105 -6.41 7.31 -2.43
C ASN A 105 -4.90 7.51 -2.55
N ASN A 106 -4.24 8.07 -1.55
CA ASN A 106 -2.79 8.23 -1.55
C ASN A 106 -2.06 6.86 -1.52
N ALA A 107 -2.60 5.87 -0.80
CA ALA A 107 -2.04 4.52 -0.78
C ALA A 107 -2.14 3.83 -2.15
N LYS A 108 -3.23 4.04 -2.90
CA LYS A 108 -3.39 3.55 -4.28
C LYS A 108 -2.34 4.17 -5.22
N LEU A 109 -2.07 5.46 -5.09
CA LEU A 109 -1.05 6.14 -5.90
C LEU A 109 0.37 5.60 -5.63
N ASN A 110 0.65 5.21 -4.38
CA ASN A 110 1.97 4.74 -3.95
C ASN A 110 2.05 3.20 -3.87
N ILE A 111 1.57 2.49 -4.89
CA ILE A 111 1.70 1.04 -4.96
C ILE A 111 3.11 0.64 -5.34
N ILE A 112 3.63 -0.35 -4.62
CA ILE A 112 4.92 -0.98 -4.83
C ILE A 112 4.77 -2.47 -5.09
N ARG A 113 5.62 -2.99 -5.98
CA ARG A 113 5.77 -4.43 -6.21
C ARG A 113 6.81 -5.00 -5.25
N VAL A 114 6.37 -5.89 -4.37
CA VAL A 114 7.22 -6.65 -3.47
C VAL A 114 7.61 -7.97 -4.14
N LYS A 115 8.91 -8.18 -4.30
CA LYS A 115 9.45 -9.46 -4.77
C LYS A 115 9.41 -10.48 -3.64
N ARG A 116 8.75 -11.61 -3.89
CA ARG A 116 8.64 -12.74 -2.97
C ARG A 116 9.46 -13.92 -3.48
N GLY A 117 9.92 -14.76 -2.57
CA GLY A 117 10.75 -15.91 -2.90
C GLY A 117 11.03 -16.79 -1.69
N CYS A 118 11.85 -17.82 -1.90
CA CYS A 118 12.37 -18.65 -0.83
C CYS A 118 13.88 -18.45 -0.77
N GLY A 119 14.34 -17.62 0.17
CA GLY A 119 15.75 -17.30 0.38
C GLY A 119 16.40 -17.99 1.58
N SER A 120 15.64 -18.79 2.34
CA SER A 120 16.16 -19.46 3.53
C SER A 120 16.95 -20.69 3.11
N TRP A 121 18.14 -20.89 3.69
CA TRP A 121 18.94 -22.09 3.47
C TRP A 121 18.21 -23.37 3.94
N GLU A 122 17.33 -23.24 4.93
CA GLU A 122 16.57 -24.35 5.51
C GLU A 122 15.40 -24.81 4.63
N CYS A 123 15.06 -24.09 3.56
CA CYS A 123 13.87 -24.39 2.76
C CYS A 123 14.14 -24.30 1.25
N GLY A 124 13.86 -25.40 0.53
CA GLY A 124 14.00 -25.51 -0.93
C GLY A 124 12.68 -25.60 -1.69
N CYS A 125 11.56 -25.19 -1.08
CA CYS A 125 10.21 -25.51 -1.58
C CYS A 125 9.76 -24.76 -2.86
N GLY A 126 10.55 -23.82 -3.39
CA GLY A 126 10.24 -23.07 -4.62
C GLY A 126 9.02 -22.13 -4.55
N THR A 127 8.27 -22.12 -3.46
CA THR A 127 7.07 -21.26 -3.32
C THR A 127 7.42 -19.86 -2.78
N PRO A 128 6.75 -18.80 -3.26
CA PRO A 128 7.00 -17.42 -2.85
C PRO A 128 6.30 -17.08 -1.52
N HIS A 129 6.76 -17.67 -0.42
CA HIS A 129 6.22 -17.44 0.92
C HIS A 129 7.01 -16.39 1.72
N SER A 130 8.32 -16.23 1.44
CA SER A 130 9.22 -15.34 2.16
C SER A 130 9.88 -14.32 1.23
N ILE A 131 10.98 -13.73 1.67
CA ILE A 131 11.80 -12.78 0.91
C ILE A 131 13.00 -13.55 0.32
N PRO A 132 13.46 -13.24 -0.91
CA PRO A 132 14.58 -13.95 -1.54
C PRO A 132 15.95 -13.70 -0.89
N PHE A 133 16.17 -12.53 -0.30
CA PHE A 133 17.42 -12.15 0.35
C PHE A 133 17.16 -11.21 1.53
N LYS A 134 18.13 -11.10 2.43
CA LYS A 134 18.06 -10.15 3.55
C LYS A 134 17.94 -8.73 3.03
N VAL A 135 16.95 -7.98 3.53
CA VAL A 135 16.75 -6.58 3.17
C VAL A 135 16.75 -5.70 4.42
N THR A 136 17.34 -4.52 4.29
CA THR A 136 17.35 -3.49 5.33
C THR A 136 16.60 -2.26 4.83
N GLY A 137 15.63 -1.80 5.62
CA GLY A 137 14.88 -0.57 5.38
C GLY A 137 15.15 0.43 6.49
N ARG A 138 15.27 1.71 6.13
CA ARG A 138 15.49 2.80 7.10
C ARG A 138 14.47 3.91 6.89
N SER A 139 13.90 4.40 7.99
CA SER A 139 13.11 5.63 8.02
C SER A 139 13.52 6.45 9.24
N SER A 140 14.20 7.57 8.99
CA SER A 140 14.79 8.42 10.04
C SER A 140 15.74 7.64 10.98
N SER A 141 15.40 7.48 12.26
CA SER A 141 16.14 6.68 13.25
C SER A 141 15.76 5.20 13.25
N VAL A 142 14.62 4.83 12.66
CA VAL A 142 14.12 3.46 12.65
C VAL A 142 14.83 2.66 11.57
N THR A 143 15.41 1.53 11.95
CA THR A 143 16.01 0.57 11.02
C THR A 143 15.31 -0.78 11.20
N VAL A 144 14.82 -1.35 10.11
CA VAL A 144 14.17 -2.66 10.09
C VAL A 144 14.97 -3.56 9.16
N THR A 145 15.33 -4.74 9.67
CA THR A 145 16.02 -5.76 8.88
C THR A 145 15.10 -6.96 8.76
N LEU A 146 14.80 -7.36 7.53
CA LEU A 146 14.02 -8.57 7.26
C LEU A 146 14.96 -9.67 6.84
N PHE A 147 14.82 -10.83 7.48
CA PHE A 147 15.52 -12.05 7.16
C PHE A 147 14.59 -13.03 6.45
N PRO A 148 15.08 -13.83 5.50
CA PRO A 148 14.30 -14.92 4.94
C PRO A 148 14.03 -15.97 6.02
N ALA A 149 12.83 -16.54 6.02
CA ALA A 149 12.40 -17.54 7.00
C ALA A 149 11.91 -18.82 6.30
N PRO A 150 12.05 -20.00 6.94
CA PRO A 150 11.44 -21.24 6.47
C PRO A 150 9.91 -21.21 6.64
N ARG A 151 9.21 -22.11 5.95
CA ARG A 151 7.74 -22.24 6.06
C ARG A 151 7.32 -22.65 7.48
N GLY A 152 6.25 -22.04 7.98
CA GLY A 152 5.61 -22.41 9.24
C GLY A 152 6.12 -21.68 10.48
N LEU A 153 7.18 -20.87 10.36
CA LEU A 153 7.70 -20.06 11.47
C LEU A 153 6.79 -18.86 11.78
N GLY A 154 6.03 -18.40 10.78
CA GLY A 154 5.13 -17.25 10.90
C GLY A 154 5.87 -15.91 11.00
N LEU A 155 5.09 -14.84 11.16
CA LEU A 155 5.62 -13.48 11.17
C LEU A 155 6.08 -13.06 12.59
N ALA A 156 7.39 -13.16 12.83
CA ALA A 156 8.06 -12.67 14.04
C ALA A 156 8.40 -11.16 13.94
N ILE A 157 7.37 -10.31 13.92
CA ILE A 157 7.51 -8.84 13.86
C ILE A 157 6.41 -8.18 14.69
N GLY A 158 6.60 -6.91 15.07
CA GLY A 158 5.58 -6.10 15.75
C GLY A 158 4.30 -5.94 14.92
N ASP A 159 3.19 -5.62 15.59
CA ASP A 159 1.84 -5.70 15.00
C ASP A 159 1.65 -4.87 13.73
N VAL A 160 2.20 -3.66 13.70
CA VAL A 160 2.14 -2.77 12.53
C VAL A 160 2.89 -3.38 11.34
N GLY A 161 4.06 -3.96 11.58
CA GLY A 161 4.83 -4.64 10.53
C GLY A 161 4.12 -5.92 10.05
N LYS A 162 3.50 -6.66 10.98
CA LYS A 162 2.79 -7.91 10.68
C LYS A 162 1.63 -7.65 9.72
N LYS A 163 0.85 -6.59 9.98
CA LYS A 163 -0.21 -6.09 9.12
C LYS A 163 0.27 -5.84 7.67
N ILE A 164 1.31 -5.02 7.51
CA ILE A 164 1.86 -4.66 6.19
C ILE A 164 2.42 -5.89 5.45
N ILE A 165 3.19 -6.74 6.14
CA ILE A 165 3.82 -7.92 5.53
C ILE A 165 2.77 -8.95 5.13
N LYS A 166 1.69 -9.09 5.90
CA LYS A 166 0.56 -9.95 5.55
C LYS A 166 -0.17 -9.46 4.31
N LEU A 167 -0.38 -8.14 4.17
CA LEU A 167 -0.92 -7.53 2.95
C LEU A 167 0.01 -7.71 1.74
N ALA A 168 1.32 -7.83 1.97
CA ALA A 168 2.29 -8.16 0.93
C ALA A 168 2.21 -9.63 0.48
N GLY A 169 1.51 -10.51 1.19
CA GLY A 169 1.46 -11.94 0.85
C GLY A 169 2.69 -12.73 1.28
N ILE A 170 3.37 -12.26 2.34
CA ILE A 170 4.47 -12.97 2.99
C ILE A 170 3.91 -13.64 4.25
N THR A 171 4.26 -14.91 4.46
CA THR A 171 3.69 -15.78 5.50
C THR A 171 4.76 -16.42 6.36
#